data_AF-W9WUW9-F1
#
_entry.id   AF-W9WUW9-F1
#
_cell.length_a   1.000
_cell.length_b   1.000
_cell.length_c   1.000
_cell.angle_alpha   90.00
_cell.angle_beta   90.00
_cell.angle_gamma   90.00
#
_symmetry.space_group_name_H-M   'P 1'
#
loop_
_entity.id
_entity.type
_entity.pdbx_description
1 polymer ?
#
loop_
_entity_poly.entity_id
_entity_poly.type
_entity_poly.pdbx_seq_one_letter_code
_entity_poly.pdbx_strand_id
1 'polypeptide(L)'
;MSIPALSSVDHPLSYPKPLERQRKYFKLDQNEKILAKSDRLSEQKYSPLVVQKTPQDKMLYLYERQRIVDLCNTYAYTLDSTMMDLKVAEDWANLFTEDCVVTYPFGTHHGREGLAKFGMIAESRFKRMLHIATNFTIFFDSDDIAHGRYACFATHGRSEHDLSEHFMEGGYYYSSFRRVPSDSGDIWKFTNLTLEMIWTLGDSIGLNEPHEKQTTHKHL
;
A
#
# COMPACT_ATOMS: atom_id res chain seq x y z
N MET A 1 -8.43 -6.69 29.43
CA MET A 1 -7.54 -5.50 29.34
C MET A 1 -7.12 -5.34 27.89
N SER A 2 -7.12 -4.09 27.40
CA SER A 2 -7.46 -3.71 26.03
C SER A 2 -6.55 -4.25 24.92
N ILE A 3 -7.15 -4.93 23.95
CA ILE A 3 -6.64 -5.00 22.57
C ILE A 3 -7.05 -3.66 21.94
N PRO A 4 -6.13 -2.83 21.42
CA PRO A 4 -6.00 -2.83 19.96
C PRO A 4 -4.62 -2.42 19.40
N ALA A 5 -4.14 -3.20 18.45
CA ALA A 5 -3.66 -2.66 17.18
C ALA A 5 -4.36 -3.49 16.09
N LEU A 6 -5.69 -3.47 16.11
CA LEU A 6 -6.49 -4.07 15.05
C LEU A 6 -6.69 -3.01 13.99
N SER A 7 -6.25 -3.34 12.78
CA SER A 7 -6.53 -2.55 11.60
C SER A 7 -8.04 -2.37 11.44
N SER A 8 -8.51 -1.12 11.41
CA SER A 8 -9.89 -0.79 11.06
C SER A 8 -10.13 -0.86 9.55
N VAL A 9 -9.10 -1.18 8.76
CA VAL A 9 -9.19 -1.24 7.31
C VAL A 9 -9.84 -2.55 6.89
N ASP A 10 -10.94 -2.45 6.14
CA ASP A 10 -11.55 -3.61 5.48
C ASP A 10 -10.74 -3.98 4.23
N HIS A 11 -9.65 -4.73 4.45
CA HIS A 11 -8.76 -5.20 3.40
C HIS A 11 -8.52 -6.72 3.50
N PRO A 12 -8.32 -7.46 2.40
CA PRO A 12 -8.04 -8.89 2.46
C PRO A 12 -6.81 -9.26 3.30
N LEU A 13 -5.90 -8.32 3.47
CA LEU A 13 -4.68 -8.46 4.26
C LEU A 13 -4.74 -7.80 5.66
N SER A 14 -5.91 -7.36 6.12
CA SER A 14 -6.08 -6.95 7.52
C SER A 14 -6.16 -8.17 8.44
N TYR A 15 -5.67 -8.02 9.67
CA TYR A 15 -5.73 -9.07 10.68
C TYR A 15 -7.18 -9.48 10.96
N PRO A 16 -7.48 -10.78 11.19
CA PRO A 16 -6.55 -11.91 11.33
C PRO A 16 -6.25 -12.67 10.03
N LYS A 17 -6.90 -12.33 8.91
CA LYS A 17 -6.99 -13.18 7.71
C LYS A 17 -5.62 -13.68 7.18
N PRO A 18 -4.56 -12.86 7.06
CA PRO A 18 -3.25 -13.33 6.60
C PRO A 18 -2.59 -14.35 7.54
N LEU A 19 -2.75 -14.17 8.85
CA LEU A 19 -2.09 -15.01 9.84
C LEU A 19 -2.67 -16.43 9.79
N GLU A 20 -3.98 -16.56 9.62
CA GLU A 20 -4.64 -17.86 9.42
C GLU A 20 -4.14 -18.57 8.17
N ARG A 21 -3.95 -17.84 7.05
CA ARG A 21 -3.38 -18.41 5.81
C ARG A 21 -1.93 -18.86 6.01
N GLN A 22 -1.10 -18.05 6.68
CA GLN A 22 0.28 -18.40 6.98
C GLN A 22 0.39 -19.63 7.88
N ARG A 23 -0.45 -19.73 8.93
CA ARG A 23 -0.47 -20.90 9.82
C ARG A 23 -0.75 -22.18 9.07
N LYS A 24 -1.73 -22.17 8.16
CA LYS A 24 -2.04 -23.29 7.27
C LYS A 24 -0.86 -23.63 6.35
N TYR A 25 -0.24 -22.63 5.73
CA TYR A 25 0.88 -22.82 4.81
C TYR A 25 2.12 -23.43 5.50
N PHE A 26 2.50 -22.87 6.64
CA PHE A 26 3.65 -23.33 7.43
C PHE A 26 3.34 -24.53 8.34
N LYS A 27 2.11 -25.06 8.31
CA LYS A 27 1.64 -26.16 9.17
C LYS A 27 1.90 -25.90 10.66
N LEU A 28 1.68 -24.66 11.11
CA LEU A 28 1.96 -24.23 12.48
C LEU A 28 0.87 -24.66 13.47
N ASP A 29 -0.32 -25.01 12.99
CA ASP A 29 -1.39 -25.59 13.83
C ASP A 29 -1.24 -27.13 13.89
N GLN A 30 -0.25 -27.64 14.62
CA GLN A 30 -0.04 -29.10 14.77
C GLN A 30 -0.94 -29.78 15.81
N ASN A 31 -2.00 -29.13 16.29
CA ASN A 31 -2.96 -29.72 17.24
C ASN A 31 -4.30 -30.12 16.63
N GLU A 32 -4.55 -29.88 15.34
CA GLU A 32 -5.73 -30.43 14.67
C GLU A 32 -5.40 -31.80 14.07
N LYS A 33 -5.99 -32.85 14.67
CA LYS A 33 -6.02 -34.20 14.10
C LYS A 33 -6.44 -34.10 12.64
N ILE A 34 -5.54 -34.50 11.75
CA ILE A 34 -5.76 -34.56 10.30
C ILE A 34 -6.91 -35.54 10.03
N LEU A 35 -8.14 -35.03 9.94
CA LEU A 35 -9.22 -35.69 9.24
C LEU A 35 -8.95 -35.46 7.76
N ALA A 36 -8.13 -36.34 7.20
CA ALA A 36 -7.90 -36.41 5.76
C ALA A 36 -9.22 -36.81 5.08
N LYS A 37 -10.08 -35.83 4.78
CA LYS A 37 -11.01 -35.96 3.68
C LYS A 37 -10.29 -35.46 2.44
N SER A 38 -9.87 -36.44 1.64
CA SER A 38 -9.53 -36.30 0.23
C SER A 38 -10.78 -35.78 -0.50
N ASP A 39 -11.02 -34.47 -0.45
CA ASP A 39 -11.89 -33.84 -1.43
C ASP A 39 -11.10 -33.76 -2.73
N ARG A 40 -11.50 -34.62 -3.68
CA ARG A 40 -11.15 -34.47 -5.08
C ARG A 40 -11.76 -33.15 -5.54
N LEU A 41 -11.02 -32.07 -5.36
CA LEU A 41 -11.33 -30.78 -5.97
C LEU A 41 -11.30 -31.00 -7.49
N SER A 42 -12.47 -30.82 -8.10
CA SER A 42 -12.66 -30.75 -9.55
C SER A 42 -11.56 -29.90 -10.20
N GLU A 43 -11.17 -30.25 -11.43
CA GLU A 43 -10.21 -29.54 -12.28
C GLU A 43 -10.71 -28.13 -12.68
N GLN A 44 -10.95 -27.27 -11.69
CA GLN A 44 -11.12 -25.85 -11.92
C GLN A 44 -9.73 -25.32 -12.30
N LYS A 45 -9.61 -24.68 -13.47
CA LYS A 45 -8.38 -23.99 -13.89
C LYS A 45 -8.07 -22.92 -12.85
N TYR A 46 -7.18 -23.22 -11.92
CA TYR A 46 -6.64 -22.24 -10.99
C TYR A 46 -5.56 -21.44 -11.71
N SER A 47 -5.57 -20.12 -11.51
CA SER A 47 -4.50 -19.23 -11.95
C SER A 47 -3.16 -19.71 -11.35
N PRO A 48 -2.07 -19.75 -12.14
CA PRO A 48 -0.71 -20.00 -11.64
C PRO A 48 -0.26 -19.00 -10.57
N LEU A 49 -0.81 -17.78 -10.56
CA LEU A 49 -0.53 -16.76 -9.54
C LEU A 49 -1.22 -17.05 -8.21
N VAL A 50 -2.34 -17.78 -8.22
CA VAL A 50 -3.08 -18.16 -7.02
C VAL A 50 -2.57 -19.49 -6.44
N VAL A 51 -2.33 -20.49 -7.29
CA VAL A 51 -1.83 -21.82 -6.88
C VAL A 51 -0.66 -22.25 -7.75
N GLN A 52 0.55 -22.23 -7.18
CA GLN A 52 1.77 -22.60 -7.90
C GLN A 52 2.02 -24.11 -7.80
N LYS A 53 1.79 -24.87 -8.88
CA LYS A 53 1.99 -26.32 -8.92
C LYS A 53 3.33 -26.70 -9.54
N THR A 54 3.75 -25.98 -10.58
CA THR A 54 4.95 -26.26 -11.38
C THR A 54 6.07 -25.26 -11.10
N PRO A 55 7.33 -25.56 -11.47
CA PRO A 55 8.42 -24.58 -11.45
C PRO A 55 8.12 -23.32 -12.28
N GLN A 56 7.42 -23.47 -13.41
CA GLN A 56 7.00 -22.37 -14.27
C GLN A 56 5.98 -21.46 -13.57
N ASP A 57 5.00 -22.04 -12.87
CA ASP A 57 4.04 -21.26 -12.07
C ASP A 57 4.74 -20.47 -10.97
N LYS A 58 5.71 -21.10 -10.29
CA LYS A 58 6.51 -20.44 -9.24
C LYS A 58 7.33 -19.29 -9.80
N MET A 59 7.94 -19.48 -10.97
CA MET A 59 8.69 -18.42 -11.64
C MET A 59 7.79 -17.24 -12.03
N LEU A 60 6.63 -17.53 -12.62
CA LEU A 60 5.63 -16.52 -12.98
C LEU A 60 5.13 -15.77 -11.75
N TYR A 61 4.82 -16.48 -10.66
CA TYR A 61 4.44 -15.88 -9.39
C TYR A 61 5.53 -14.95 -8.83
N LEU A 62 6.80 -15.38 -8.82
CA LEU A 62 7.90 -14.56 -8.33
C LEU A 62 8.11 -13.31 -9.20
N TYR A 63 8.01 -13.46 -10.52
CA TYR A 63 8.09 -12.36 -11.47
C TYR A 63 6.97 -11.33 -11.24
N GLU A 64 5.71 -11.75 -11.21
CA GLU A 64 4.58 -10.84 -11.00
C GLU A 64 4.58 -10.22 -9.60
N ARG A 65 4.96 -10.99 -8.57
CA ARG A 65 5.15 -10.46 -7.23
C ARG A 65 6.20 -9.35 -7.22
N GLN A 66 7.32 -9.54 -7.92
CA GLN A 66 8.37 -8.53 -8.00
C GLN A 66 7.88 -7.28 -8.71
N ARG A 67 7.09 -7.39 -9.79
CA ARG A 67 6.50 -6.22 -10.47
C ARG A 67 5.60 -5.38 -9.56
N ILE A 68 4.84 -6.01 -8.66
CA ILE A 68 4.05 -5.28 -7.65
C ILE A 68 4.94 -4.59 -6.61
N VAL A 69 6.01 -5.24 -6.16
CA VAL A 69 6.98 -4.62 -5.25
C VAL A 69 7.67 -3.44 -5.93
N ASP A 70 8.07 -3.59 -7.19
CA ASP A 70 8.67 -2.53 -7.98
C ASP A 70 7.71 -1.34 -8.15
N LEU A 71 6.42 -1.59 -8.44
CA LEU A 71 5.39 -0.55 -8.46
C LEU A 71 5.30 0.21 -7.13
N CYS A 72 5.37 -0.49 -5.98
CA CYS A 72 5.37 0.16 -4.67
C CYS A 72 6.64 0.98 -4.42
N ASN A 73 7.79 0.52 -4.90
CA ASN A 73 9.04 1.27 -4.82
C ASN A 73 9.00 2.49 -5.74
N THR A 74 8.46 2.35 -6.95
CA THR A 74 8.24 3.46 -7.87
C THR A 74 7.31 4.50 -7.26
N TYR A 75 6.25 4.09 -6.57
CA TYR A 75 5.39 5.01 -5.81
C TYR A 75 6.16 5.85 -4.80
N ALA A 76 6.99 5.23 -3.96
CA ALA A 76 7.79 5.96 -2.96
C ALA A 76 8.80 6.90 -3.63
N TYR A 77 9.47 6.40 -4.67
CA TYR A 77 10.46 7.16 -5.43
C TYR A 77 9.87 8.38 -6.13
N THR A 78 8.73 8.23 -6.84
CA THR A 78 8.10 9.35 -7.54
C THR A 78 7.54 10.36 -6.55
N LEU A 79 6.98 9.91 -5.42
CA LEU A 79 6.51 10.77 -4.35
C LEU A 79 7.66 11.60 -3.75
N ASP A 80 8.77 10.96 -3.37
CA ASP A 80 9.95 11.66 -2.84
C ASP A 80 10.52 12.65 -3.88
N SER A 81 10.51 12.29 -5.16
CA SER A 81 11.00 13.14 -6.24
C SER A 81 10.20 14.43 -6.44
N THR A 82 8.96 14.50 -5.95
CA THR A 82 8.15 15.73 -6.02
C THR A 82 8.74 16.89 -5.22
N MET A 83 9.59 16.63 -4.23
CA MET A 83 10.34 17.68 -3.52
C MET A 83 11.37 18.38 -4.43
N MET A 84 11.77 17.73 -5.53
CA MET A 84 12.75 18.23 -6.49
C MET A 84 12.07 18.86 -7.72
N ASP A 85 11.02 18.20 -8.23
CA ASP A 85 10.20 18.72 -9.33
C ASP A 85 8.73 18.33 -9.12
N LEU A 86 7.89 19.32 -8.83
CA LEU A 86 6.47 19.11 -8.57
C LEU A 86 5.71 18.54 -9.79
N LYS A 87 6.26 18.65 -11.02
CA LYS A 87 5.64 18.07 -12.22
C LYS A 87 5.59 16.54 -12.17
N VAL A 88 6.49 15.91 -11.41
CA VAL A 88 6.51 14.45 -11.19
C VAL A 88 5.25 13.96 -10.45
N ALA A 89 4.49 14.86 -9.81
CA ALA A 89 3.23 14.50 -9.15
C ALA A 89 2.22 13.84 -10.11
N GLU A 90 2.22 14.18 -11.39
CA GLU A 90 1.38 13.52 -12.40
C GLU A 90 1.88 12.10 -12.71
N ASP A 91 3.20 11.88 -12.75
CA ASP A 91 3.78 10.53 -12.90
C ASP A 91 3.44 9.64 -11.71
N TRP A 92 3.44 10.21 -10.51
CA TRP A 92 2.97 9.54 -9.30
C TRP A 92 1.48 9.15 -9.40
N ALA A 93 0.62 10.08 -9.81
CA ALA A 93 -0.80 9.78 -10.02
C ALA A 93 -1.04 8.74 -11.13
N ASN A 94 -0.17 8.68 -12.14
CA ASN A 94 -0.23 7.72 -13.24
C ASN A 94 -0.01 6.25 -12.82
N LEU A 95 0.51 6.00 -11.61
CA LEU A 95 0.63 4.66 -11.03
C LEU A 95 -0.73 4.06 -10.62
N PHE A 96 -1.77 4.88 -10.57
CA PHE A 96 -3.12 4.48 -10.19
C PHE A 96 -4.01 4.22 -11.40
N THR A 97 -5.04 3.40 -11.21
CA THR A 97 -6.12 3.24 -12.19
C THR A 97 -7.04 4.46 -12.17
N GLU A 98 -7.78 4.67 -13.27
CA GLU A 98 -8.71 5.81 -13.40
C GLU A 98 -9.77 5.86 -12.30
N ASP A 99 -10.22 4.69 -11.85
CA ASP A 99 -11.25 4.43 -10.86
C ASP A 99 -10.67 4.18 -9.44
N CYS A 100 -9.42 4.57 -9.18
CA CYS A 100 -8.77 4.26 -7.92
C CYS A 100 -9.42 4.94 -6.70
N VAL A 101 -9.14 4.42 -5.50
CA VAL A 101 -9.49 5.05 -4.23
C VAL A 101 -8.24 5.17 -3.37
N VAL A 102 -7.96 6.37 -2.86
CA VAL A 102 -6.77 6.65 -2.06
C VAL A 102 -7.19 7.26 -0.74
N THR A 103 -6.77 6.66 0.37
CA THR A 103 -7.14 7.09 1.73
C THR A 103 -5.90 7.32 2.57
N TYR A 104 -5.72 8.56 3.02
CA TYR A 104 -4.72 8.97 4.00
C TYR A 104 -5.41 9.48 5.27
N PRO A 105 -4.67 9.67 6.37
CA PRO A 105 -5.23 10.24 7.59
C PRO A 105 -5.90 11.62 7.41
N PHE A 106 -5.48 12.39 6.41
CA PHE A 106 -6.05 13.71 6.10
C PHE A 106 -7.26 13.69 5.17
N GLY A 107 -7.61 12.54 4.57
CA GLY A 107 -8.80 12.40 3.72
C GLY A 107 -8.76 11.25 2.73
N THR A 108 -9.87 11.09 2.01
CA THR A 108 -10.03 10.11 0.93
C THR A 108 -10.28 10.82 -0.40
N HIS A 109 -9.65 10.33 -1.46
CA HIS A 109 -9.82 10.79 -2.84
C HIS A 109 -10.29 9.64 -3.75
N HIS A 110 -11.17 9.96 -4.69
CA HIS A 110 -11.74 9.02 -5.64
C HIS A 110 -11.35 9.40 -7.07
N GLY A 111 -10.85 8.42 -7.80
CA GLY A 111 -10.40 8.53 -9.18
C GLY A 111 -8.99 9.12 -9.32
N ARG A 112 -8.38 8.87 -10.47
CA ARG A 112 -7.04 9.42 -10.78
C ARG A 112 -7.08 10.91 -11.08
N GLU A 113 -8.18 11.40 -11.66
CA GLU A 113 -8.36 12.81 -11.94
C GLU A 113 -8.24 13.64 -10.63
N GLY A 114 -7.34 14.63 -10.62
CA GLY A 114 -7.09 15.47 -9.45
C GLY A 114 -6.30 14.80 -8.33
N LEU A 115 -5.91 13.53 -8.45
CA LEU A 115 -5.20 12.79 -7.40
C LEU A 115 -3.83 13.41 -7.09
N ALA A 116 -3.08 13.82 -8.12
CA ALA A 116 -1.79 14.50 -7.96
C ALA A 116 -1.94 15.75 -7.06
N LYS A 117 -2.94 16.59 -7.35
CA LYS A 117 -3.24 17.77 -6.54
C LYS A 117 -3.62 17.39 -5.11
N PHE A 118 -4.47 16.38 -4.93
CA PHE A 118 -4.88 15.90 -3.61
C PHE A 118 -3.69 15.49 -2.74
N GLY A 119 -2.77 14.66 -3.26
CA GLY A 119 -1.56 14.25 -2.54
C GLY A 119 -0.64 15.43 -2.23
N MET A 120 -0.43 16.32 -3.21
CA MET A 120 0.50 17.44 -3.06
C MET A 120 0.03 18.53 -2.09
N ILE A 121 -1.27 18.60 -1.74
CA ILE A 121 -1.77 19.49 -0.68
C ILE A 121 -1.06 19.23 0.66
N ALA A 122 -0.70 17.97 0.91
CA ALA A 122 0.01 17.53 2.10
C ALA A 122 1.53 17.65 1.91
N GLU A 123 2.05 16.98 0.88
CA GLU A 123 3.50 16.74 0.74
C GLU A 123 4.31 18.00 0.40
N SER A 124 3.73 18.93 -0.36
CA SER A 124 4.43 20.17 -0.77
C SER A 124 4.76 21.12 0.39
N ARG A 125 4.27 20.84 1.60
CA ARG A 125 4.60 21.59 2.82
C ARG A 125 6.01 21.29 3.33
N PHE A 126 6.59 20.16 2.91
CA PHE A 126 7.89 19.70 3.37
C PHE A 126 8.98 19.99 2.34
N LYS A 127 10.19 20.16 2.84
CA LYS A 127 11.40 20.48 2.05
C LYS A 127 12.21 19.26 1.69
N ARG A 128 12.04 18.19 2.45
CA ARG A 128 12.70 16.90 2.26
C ARG A 128 11.73 15.79 2.59
N MET A 129 11.76 14.73 1.81
CA MET A 129 10.94 13.56 2.02
C MET A 129 11.78 12.31 1.80
N LEU A 130 11.49 11.29 2.61
CA LEU A 130 12.01 9.94 2.43
C LEU A 130 10.91 8.96 2.81
N HIS A 131 10.44 8.21 1.83
CA HIS A 131 9.45 7.16 2.03
C HIS A 131 10.11 5.78 1.89
N ILE A 132 10.08 5.00 2.97
CA ILE A 132 10.57 3.62 3.01
C ILE A 132 9.37 2.67 3.03
N ALA A 133 9.29 1.80 2.02
CA ALA A 133 8.35 0.70 1.95
C ALA A 133 9.07 -0.63 2.18
N THR A 134 8.58 -1.46 3.10
CA THR A 134 9.21 -2.75 3.44
C THR A 134 8.21 -3.79 3.94
N ASN A 135 8.67 -4.99 4.26
CA ASN A 135 7.87 -6.09 4.81
C ASN A 135 6.66 -6.46 3.92
N PHE A 136 6.88 -6.46 2.60
CA PHE A 136 5.83 -6.71 1.59
C PHE A 136 5.22 -8.10 1.71
N THR A 137 3.93 -8.12 2.06
CA THR A 137 3.05 -9.28 1.94
C THR A 137 2.16 -9.07 0.74
N ILE A 138 2.36 -9.84 -0.32
CA ILE A 138 1.58 -9.77 -1.57
C ILE A 138 0.79 -11.06 -1.74
N PHE A 139 -0.45 -10.94 -2.17
CA PHE A 139 -1.37 -12.03 -2.45
C PHE A 139 -2.09 -11.76 -3.78
N PHE A 140 -2.19 -12.77 -4.63
CA PHE A 140 -2.97 -12.72 -5.87
C PHE A 140 -4.33 -13.37 -5.66
N ASP A 141 -5.39 -12.67 -6.03
CA ASP A 141 -6.76 -13.21 -6.04
C ASP A 141 -7.08 -13.85 -7.41
N SER A 142 -6.48 -13.31 -8.47
CA SER A 142 -6.56 -13.82 -9.85
C SER A 142 -5.30 -13.45 -10.65
N ASP A 143 -5.31 -13.68 -11.97
CA ASP A 143 -4.24 -13.24 -12.87
C ASP A 143 -4.12 -11.71 -12.96
N ASP A 144 -5.22 -11.01 -12.67
CA ASP A 144 -5.40 -9.57 -12.89
C ASP A 144 -5.66 -8.78 -11.62
N ILE A 145 -5.83 -9.45 -10.47
CA ILE A 145 -6.12 -8.83 -9.18
C ILE A 145 -5.14 -9.31 -8.12
N ALA A 146 -4.53 -8.35 -7.44
CA ALA A 146 -3.63 -8.61 -6.32
C ALA A 146 -3.86 -7.64 -5.16
N HIS A 147 -3.37 -8.01 -3.99
CA HIS A 147 -3.46 -7.26 -2.76
C HIS A 147 -2.10 -7.24 -2.06
N GLY A 148 -1.77 -6.12 -1.44
CA GLY A 148 -0.52 -5.88 -0.74
C GLY A 148 -0.76 -5.29 0.64
N ARG A 149 0.06 -5.72 1.60
CA ARG A 149 0.29 -5.03 2.85
C ARG A 149 1.78 -4.84 3.02
N TYR A 150 2.20 -3.62 3.31
CA TYR A 150 3.61 -3.30 3.51
C TYR A 150 3.75 -2.22 4.58
N ALA A 151 4.85 -2.29 5.32
CA ALA A 151 5.18 -1.27 6.30
C ALA A 151 5.60 0.00 5.58
N CYS A 152 5.13 1.13 6.09
CA CYS A 152 5.56 2.47 5.70
C CYS A 152 6.34 3.09 6.84
N PHE A 153 7.47 3.70 6.50
CA PHE A 153 8.16 4.63 7.36
C PHE A 153 8.49 5.86 6.53
N ALA A 154 7.94 7.00 6.90
CA ALA A 154 8.17 8.24 6.20
C ALA A 154 8.83 9.27 7.13
N THR A 155 9.73 10.06 6.57
CA THR A 155 10.36 11.19 7.25
C THR A 155 10.24 12.42 6.37
N HIS A 156 9.67 13.48 6.94
CA HIS A 156 9.40 14.72 6.26
C HIS A 156 10.13 15.87 6.95
N GLY A 157 11.15 16.42 6.31
CA GLY A 157 11.94 17.55 6.80
C GLY A 157 11.27 18.88 6.47
N ARG A 158 11.17 19.77 7.45
CA ARG A 158 10.51 21.08 7.31
C ARG A 158 11.45 22.19 6.92
N SER A 159 12.71 22.09 7.33
CA SER A 159 13.74 23.09 7.05
C SER A 159 14.70 22.60 5.97
N GLU A 160 15.16 23.52 5.14
CA GLU A 160 16.26 23.30 4.20
C GLU A 160 17.62 23.32 4.91
N HIS A 161 17.71 23.82 6.14
CA HIS A 161 19.00 24.05 6.82
C HIS A 161 19.12 23.37 8.20
N ASP A 162 18.01 22.92 8.78
CA ASP A 162 17.99 22.20 10.06
C ASP A 162 17.38 20.81 9.88
N LEU A 163 18.19 19.76 10.09
CA LEU A 163 17.76 18.37 9.98
C LEU A 163 16.99 17.88 11.21
N SER A 164 17.04 18.60 12.32
CA SER A 164 16.28 18.25 13.53
C SER A 164 14.79 18.61 13.41
N GLU A 165 14.44 19.52 12.50
CA GLU A 165 13.06 19.88 12.19
C GLU A 165 12.44 18.87 11.22
N HIS A 166 12.04 17.71 11.74
CA HIS A 166 11.37 16.68 10.95
C HIS A 166 10.11 16.16 11.63
N PHE A 167 9.20 15.71 10.78
CA PHE A 167 8.07 14.89 11.13
C PHE A 167 8.37 13.44 10.69
N MET A 168 7.99 12.46 11.50
CA MET A 168 8.16 11.05 11.19
C MET A 168 6.85 10.32 11.43
N GLU A 169 6.61 9.33 10.59
CA GLU A 169 5.42 8.52 10.69
C GLU A 169 5.71 7.06 10.33
N GLY A 170 5.13 6.15 11.13
CA GLY A 170 5.22 4.71 10.93
C GLY A 170 3.83 4.09 10.84
N GLY A 171 3.62 3.27 9.82
CA GLY A 171 2.31 2.73 9.51
C GLY A 171 2.33 1.50 8.60
N TYR A 172 1.16 1.16 8.09
CA TYR A 172 0.99 0.14 7.06
C TYR A 172 0.19 0.71 5.90
N TYR A 173 0.68 0.46 4.70
CA TYR A 173 -0.16 0.56 3.50
C TYR A 173 -0.93 -0.74 3.29
N TYR A 174 -2.21 -0.60 2.96
CA TYR A 174 -3.06 -1.65 2.42
C TYR A 174 -3.45 -1.26 1.01
N SER A 175 -2.97 -2.03 0.04
CA SER A 175 -3.11 -1.69 -1.37
C SER A 175 -3.75 -2.83 -2.14
N SER A 176 -4.61 -2.48 -3.08
CA SER A 176 -5.12 -3.39 -4.10
C SER A 176 -4.61 -2.96 -5.46
N PHE A 177 -4.40 -3.94 -6.33
CA PHE A 177 -3.79 -3.75 -7.63
C PHE A 177 -4.62 -4.42 -8.70
N ARG A 178 -4.64 -3.81 -9.88
CA ARG A 178 -5.22 -4.39 -11.08
C ARG A 178 -4.23 -4.35 -12.23
N ARG A 179 -4.18 -5.45 -12.99
CA ARG A 179 -3.46 -5.51 -14.26
C ARG A 179 -4.26 -4.76 -15.31
N VAL A 180 -3.62 -3.84 -16.03
CA VAL A 180 -4.24 -3.04 -17.08
C VAL A 180 -3.44 -3.14 -18.38
N PRO A 181 -4.09 -3.19 -19.55
CA PRO A 181 -3.40 -3.21 -20.83
C PRO A 181 -2.52 -1.98 -21.06
N SER A 182 -1.40 -2.16 -21.75
CA SER A 182 -0.50 -1.08 -22.18
C SER A 182 0.20 -1.45 -23.48
N ASP A 183 0.72 -0.45 -24.20
CA ASP A 183 1.37 -0.66 -25.51
C ASP A 183 2.59 -1.60 -25.44
N SER A 184 3.28 -1.64 -24.29
CA SER A 184 4.43 -2.51 -24.05
C SER A 184 4.07 -3.83 -23.36
N GLY A 185 2.78 -4.15 -23.28
CA GLY A 185 2.24 -5.27 -22.51
C GLY A 185 1.65 -4.82 -21.18
N ASP A 186 0.82 -5.67 -20.59
CA ASP A 186 0.02 -5.32 -19.42
C ASP A 186 0.87 -4.91 -18.21
N ILE A 187 0.42 -3.91 -17.46
CA ILE A 187 1.09 -3.36 -16.28
C ILE A 187 0.20 -3.42 -15.05
N TRP A 188 0.80 -3.52 -13.87
CA TRP A 188 0.06 -3.38 -12.61
C TRP A 188 -0.11 -1.91 -12.26
N LYS A 189 -1.29 -1.56 -11.74
CA LYS A 189 -1.59 -0.25 -11.17
C LYS A 189 -2.35 -0.38 -9.86
N PHE A 190 -2.24 0.63 -9.00
CA PHE A 190 -3.01 0.72 -7.77
C PHE A 190 -4.49 0.99 -8.08
N THR A 191 -5.39 0.17 -7.52
CA THR A 191 -6.84 0.43 -7.51
C THR A 191 -7.30 0.96 -6.15
N ASN A 192 -6.64 0.55 -5.08
CA ASN A 192 -6.87 1.09 -3.75
C ASN A 192 -5.54 1.27 -3.04
N LEU A 193 -5.41 2.33 -2.25
CA LEU A 193 -4.33 2.51 -1.29
C LEU A 193 -4.89 3.16 -0.02
N THR A 194 -4.65 2.53 1.12
CA THR A 194 -5.01 3.07 2.44
C THR A 194 -3.77 3.11 3.32
N LEU A 195 -3.41 4.28 3.81
CA LEU A 195 -2.39 4.44 4.85
C LEU A 195 -3.03 4.34 6.24
N GLU A 196 -2.72 3.27 6.95
CA GLU A 196 -3.03 3.14 8.36
C GLU A 196 -1.82 3.60 9.19
N MET A 197 -2.00 4.70 9.92
CA MET A 197 -0.98 5.28 10.77
C MET A 197 -0.97 4.65 12.17
N ILE A 198 0.20 4.17 12.61
CA ILE A 198 0.36 3.52 13.93
C ILE A 198 0.98 4.47 14.95
N TRP A 199 1.98 5.25 14.55
CA TRP A 199 2.62 6.23 15.43
C TRP A 199 3.23 7.37 14.64
N THR A 200 3.38 8.51 15.28
CA THR A 200 4.03 9.70 14.72
C THR A 200 5.00 10.32 15.71
N LEU A 201 5.94 11.12 15.21
CA LEU A 201 6.86 11.92 16.02
C LEU A 201 7.11 13.27 15.33
N GLY A 202 7.11 14.35 16.10
CA GLY A 202 7.30 15.71 15.59
C GLY A 202 5.99 16.38 15.14
N ASP A 203 6.10 17.62 14.65
CA ASP A 203 4.96 18.42 14.22
C ASP A 203 4.64 18.15 12.74
N SER A 204 3.48 17.53 12.51
CA SER A 204 3.02 17.08 11.19
C SER A 204 2.55 18.21 10.28
N ILE A 205 2.49 19.47 10.74
CA ILE A 205 1.97 20.61 9.97
C ILE A 205 0.62 20.32 9.29
N GLY A 206 -0.24 19.60 9.99
CA GLY A 206 -1.56 19.17 9.50
C GLY A 206 -1.56 18.01 8.48
N LEU A 207 -0.44 17.28 8.27
CA LEU A 207 -0.40 16.08 7.43
C LEU A 207 -1.36 15.00 7.93
N ASN A 208 -1.51 14.84 9.25
CA ASN A 208 -2.36 13.80 9.83
C ASN A 208 -3.71 14.32 10.35
N GLU A 209 -4.12 15.51 9.90
CA GLU A 209 -5.37 16.14 10.32
C GLU A 209 -6.38 16.16 9.16
N PRO A 210 -7.62 15.70 9.36
CA PRO A 210 -8.67 15.84 8.36
C PRO A 210 -8.85 17.31 7.97
N HIS A 211 -9.02 17.56 6.67
CA HIS A 211 -9.16 18.92 6.12
C HIS A 211 -10.24 19.79 6.80
N GLU A 212 -11.29 19.18 7.37
CA GLU A 212 -12.36 19.89 8.08
C GLU A 212 -11.91 20.63 9.36
N LYS A 213 -10.74 20.29 9.94
CA LYS A 213 -10.26 20.91 11.19
C LYS A 213 -9.30 22.09 10.99
N GLN A 214 -8.72 22.26 9.80
CA GLN A 214 -7.68 23.27 9.56
C GLN A 214 -8.21 24.72 9.43
N THR A 215 -9.53 24.92 9.35
CA THR A 215 -10.17 26.24 9.20
C THR A 215 -10.35 27.03 10.51
N THR A 216 -10.00 26.48 11.68
CA THR A 216 -10.29 27.12 12.97
C THR A 216 -9.14 27.89 13.63
N HIS A 217 -7.92 27.87 13.06
CA HIS A 217 -6.76 28.56 13.64
C HIS A 217 -6.23 29.74 12.81
N LYS A 218 -7.14 30.56 12.27
CA LYS A 218 -6.82 31.93 11.88
C LYS A 218 -7.82 32.87 12.52
N HIS A 219 -7.52 33.30 13.76
CA HIS A 219 -7.78 34.62 14.34
C HIS A 219 -7.69 34.56 15.87
N LEU A 220 -6.50 34.82 16.40
CA LEU A 220 -6.29 35.57 17.64
C LEU A 220 -5.07 36.49 17.43
#